data_AF-A0AAU5LQL6-F1
#
_entry.id   AF-A0AAU5LQL6-F1
#
_cell.length_a   1.000
_cell.length_b   1.000
_cell.length_c   1.000
_cell.angle_alpha   90.00
_cell.angle_beta   90.00
_cell.angle_gamma   90.00
#
_symmetry.space_group_name_H-M   'P 1'
#
loop_
_entity.id
_entity.type
_entity.pdbx_description
1 polymer ?
#
loop_
_entity_poly.entity_id
_entity_poly.type
_entity_poly.pdbx_seq_one_letter_code
_entity_poly.pdbx_strand_id
1 'polypeptide(L)' 'MARWHEECAAADAVIARYGDLSDLAPAGRGTVRAYLLKVLQEYARHNGHADIIRERIDGRRGE' A
#
# COMPACT_ATOMS: atom_id res chain seq x y z
N MET A 1 -14.95 4.63 4.29
CA MET A 1 -13.68 4.60 5.03
C MET A 1 -13.61 3.52 6.12
N ALA A 2 -14.70 3.15 6.81
CA ALA A 2 -14.67 2.11 7.85
C ALA A 2 -14.02 0.78 7.40
N ARG A 3 -14.48 0.22 6.28
CA ARG A 3 -13.89 -1.00 5.69
C ARG A 3 -12.41 -0.86 5.36
N TRP A 4 -11.97 0.31 4.88
CA TRP A 4 -10.55 0.54 4.61
C TRP A 4 -9.71 0.45 5.89
N HIS A 5 -10.17 1.09 6.98
CA HIS A 5 -9.49 1.01 8.27
C HIS A 5 -9.48 -0.41 8.84
N GLU A 6 -10.56 -1.18 8.66
CA GLU A 6 -10.61 -2.59 9.05
C GLU A 6 -9.55 -3.43 8.33
N GLU A 7 -9.40 -3.26 7.01
CA GLU A 7 -8.38 -3.95 6.23
C GLU A 7 -6.95 -3.51 6.63
N CYS A 8 -6.74 -2.21 6.89
CA CYS A 8 -5.46 -1.72 7.42
C CYS A 8 -5.12 -2.37 8.78
N ALA A 9 -6.07 -2.38 9.72
CA ALA A 9 -5.86 -2.98 11.03
C ALA A 9 -5.58 -4.49 10.93
N ALA A 10 -6.25 -5.19 10.03
CA ALA A 10 -5.97 -6.60 9.75
C ALA A 10 -4.56 -6.81 9.17
N ALA A 11 -4.12 -5.95 8.24
CA ALA A 11 -2.78 -6.00 7.69
C ALA A 11 -1.72 -5.70 8.76
N ASP A 12 -1.92 -4.68 9.59
CA ASP A 12 -1.03 -4.30 10.69
C ASP A 12 -0.86 -5.47 11.68
N ALA A 13 -1.95 -6.14 12.04
CA ALA A 13 -1.93 -7.32 12.91
C ALA A 13 -1.17 -8.51 12.31
N VAL A 14 -1.06 -8.61 10.97
CA VAL A 14 -0.22 -9.62 10.30
C VAL A 14 1.25 -9.18 10.30
N ILE A 15 1.53 -7.92 9.98
CA ILE A 15 2.89 -7.36 9.94
C ILE A 15 3.55 -7.42 11.33
N ALA A 16 2.79 -7.13 12.39
CA ALA A 16 3.25 -7.17 13.78
C ALA A 16 3.69 -8.55 14.26
N ARG A 17 3.41 -9.63 13.51
CA ARG A 17 3.88 -11.00 13.82
C ARG A 17 5.35 -11.21 13.46
N TYR A 18 5.95 -10.31 12.68
CA TYR A 18 7.34 -10.38 12.25
C TYR A 18 8.23 -9.52 13.14
N GLY A 19 9.38 -10.06 13.54
CA GLY A 19 10.36 -9.34 14.35
C GLY A 19 11.20 -8.36 13.52
N ASP A 20 11.44 -8.68 12.25
CA ASP A 20 12.15 -7.83 11.31
C ASP A 20 11.54 -7.89 9.90
N LEU A 21 11.55 -6.77 9.17
CA LEU A 21 10.99 -6.74 7.81
C LEU A 21 11.85 -7.49 6.78
N SER A 22 13.08 -7.86 7.12
CA SER A 22 13.94 -8.74 6.34
C SER A 22 13.59 -10.23 6.48
N ASP A 23 12.71 -10.59 7.42
CA ASP A 23 12.18 -11.95 7.53
C ASP A 23 11.47 -12.37 6.24
N LEU A 24 11.55 -13.64 5.89
CA LEU A 24 10.82 -14.20 4.76
C LEU A 24 9.34 -14.29 5.10
N ALA A 25 8.49 -13.81 4.18
CA ALA A 25 7.06 -14.03 4.26
C ALA A 25 6.73 -15.54 4.13
N PRO A 26 5.54 -16.02 4.55
CA PRO A 26 5.25 -17.45 4.70
C PRO A 26 5.34 -18.25 3.39
N ALA A 27 5.16 -17.57 2.25
CA ALA A 27 5.30 -18.18 0.94
C ALA A 27 6.76 -18.38 0.49
N GLY A 28 7.75 -17.83 1.23
CA GLY A 28 9.18 -17.93 0.93
C GLY A 28 9.64 -17.20 -0.34
N ARG A 29 8.75 -16.42 -0.99
CA ARG A 29 9.03 -15.75 -2.28
C ARG A 29 9.62 -14.35 -2.15
N GLY A 30 9.81 -13.85 -0.94
CA GLY A 30 10.34 -12.52 -0.68
C GLY A 30 10.29 -12.16 0.80
N THR A 31 11.02 -11.12 1.17
CA THR A 31 10.99 -10.57 2.53
C THR A 31 9.68 -9.81 2.77
N VAL A 32 9.25 -9.67 4.03
CA VAL A 32 8.09 -8.84 4.38
C VAL A 32 8.23 -7.43 3.78
N ARG A 33 9.44 -6.85 3.82
CA ARG A 33 9.77 -5.57 3.20
C ARG A 33 9.44 -5.54 1.71
N ALA A 34 9.79 -6.57 0.95
CA ALA A 34 9.52 -6.62 -0.49
C ALA A 34 8.01 -6.61 -0.78
N TYR A 35 7.21 -7.31 0.03
CA TYR A 35 5.76 -7.29 -0.08
C TYR A 35 5.15 -5.93 0.28
N LEU A 36 5.61 -5.30 1.35
CA LEU A 36 5.14 -3.96 1.73
C LEU A 36 5.49 -2.91 0.68
N LEU A 37 6.71 -2.96 0.13
CA LEU A 37 7.11 -2.09 -0.98
C LEU A 37 6.22 -2.30 -2.21
N LYS A 38 5.81 -3.55 -2.50
CA LYS A 38 4.89 -3.83 -3.59
C LYS A 38 3.53 -3.15 -3.35
N VAL A 39 2.97 -3.25 -2.14
CA VAL A 39 1.71 -2.58 -1.80
C VAL A 39 1.82 -1.06 -1.92
N LEU A 40 2.89 -0.47 -1.39
CA LEU A 40 3.15 0.98 -1.50
C LEU A 40 3.28 1.44 -2.96
N GLN A 41 4.01 0.69 -3.78
CA GLN A 41 4.13 0.96 -5.22
C GLN A 41 2.77 0.95 -5.92
N GLU A 42 1.94 -0.07 -5.63
CA GLU A 42 0.60 -0.15 -6.20
C GLU A 42 -0.30 0.98 -5.73
N TYR A 43 -0.23 1.36 -4.45
CA TYR A 43 -1.01 2.47 -3.90
C TYR A 43 -0.63 3.80 -4.57
N ALA A 44 0.67 4.07 -4.70
CA ALA A 44 1.17 5.27 -5.39
C ALA A 44 0.73 5.31 -6.87
N ARG A 45 0.80 4.17 -7.57
CA ARG A 45 0.37 4.05 -8.98
C ARG A 45 -1.11 4.43 -9.14
N HIS A 46 -1.98 3.91 -8.28
CA HIS A 46 -3.41 4.23 -8.34
C HIS A 46 -3.71 5.68 -7.94
N ASN A 47 -3.01 6.22 -6.94
CA ASN A 47 -3.15 7.63 -6.58
C ASN A 47 -2.74 8.56 -7.72
N GLY A 48 -1.66 8.25 -8.44
CA GLY A 48 -1.28 9.01 -9.64
C GLY A 48 -2.35 8.96 -10.74
N HIS A 49 -2.99 7.81 -10.96
CA HIS A 49 -4.11 7.72 -11.90
C HIS A 49 -5.33 8.53 -11.43
N ALA A 50 -5.65 8.48 -10.14
CA ALA A 50 -6.76 9.24 -9.57
C ALA A 50 -6.48 10.76 -9.66
N ASP A 51 -5.24 11.17 -9.47
CA ASP A 51 -4.82 12.56 -9.61
C ASP A 51 -5.00 13.06 -11.05
N ILE A 52 -4.57 12.29 -12.05
CA ILE A 52 -4.81 12.63 -13.47
C ILE A 52 -6.31 12.83 -13.76
N ILE A 53 -7.18 12.01 -13.16
CA ILE A 53 -8.64 12.15 -13.31
C ILE A 53 -9.11 13.44 -12.62
N ARG A 54 -8.66 13.70 -11.39
CA ARG A 54 -8.96 14.94 -10.65
C ARG A 54 -8.55 16.17 -11.46
N GLU A 55 -7.32 16.22 -11.96
CA GLU A 55 -6.78 17.34 -12.75
C GLU A 55 -7.64 17.65 -13.99
N ARG A 56 -8.19 16.61 -14.64
CA ARG A 56 -9.09 16.78 -15.78
C ARG A 56 -10.45 17.34 -15.41
N ILE A 57 -10.91 17.09 -14.19
CA ILE A 57 -12.21 17.55 -13.69
C ILE A 57 -12.11 18.99 -13.19
N ASP A 58 -11.07 19.31 -12.43
CA ASP A 58 -10.94 20.62 -11.75
C ASP A 58 -10.05 21.64 -12.48
N GLY A 59 -9.31 21.21 -13.51
CA GLY A 59 -8.42 22.05 -14.30
C GLY A 59 -7.14 22.48 -13.58
N ARG A 60 -6.87 21.96 -12.37
CA ARG A 60 -5.69 22.28 -11.55
C ARG A 60 -4.70 21.13 -11.59
N ARG A 61 -3.48 21.40 -12.02
CA ARG A 61 -2.39 20.42 -12.08
C ARG A 61 -1.55 20.44 -10.82
N GLY A 62 -1.24 19.27 -10.28
CA GLY A 62 -0.26 19.01 -9.22
C GLY A 62 -0.38 19.80 -7.90
N GLU A 63 0.29 19.28 -6.87
CA GLU A 63 0.90 20.02 -5.76
C GLU A 63 2.40 19.74 -5.75
#